data_AF-A0A3B8WQ64-F1
#
_entry.id   AF-A0A3B8WQ64-F1
#
_cell.length_a   1.000
_cell.length_b   1.000
_cell.length_c   1.000
_cell.angle_alpha   90.00
_cell.angle_beta   90.00
_cell.angle_gamma   90.00
#
_symmetry.space_group_name_H-M   'P 1'
#
loop_
_entity.id
_entity.type
_entity.pdbx_description
1 polymer ?
#
loop_
_entity_poly.entity_id
_entity_poly.type
_entity_poly.pdbx_seq_one_letter_code
_entity_poly.pdbx_strand_id
1 'polypeptide(L)'
;MDFPRYARLLLPAVLIVALSGCATGSPEVYRVGVRALASAEYSGARHHLQSYLDGETESYESSRARYELARLMYLGLGGPADEQAAAELLERELQKPFSVYEREARHLLAEIYRRGQAENRDVSRSLVLL
;
A
#
# COMPACT_ATOMS: atom_id res chain seq x y z
N MET A 1 13.09 62.82 16.29
CA MET A 1 12.47 61.98 17.33
C MET A 1 11.15 61.41 16.78
N ASP A 2 11.11 60.89 15.57
CA ASP A 2 11.52 59.53 15.14
C ASP A 2 10.48 58.46 15.47
N PHE A 3 9.60 58.21 14.50
CA PHE A 3 8.81 56.99 14.38
C PHE A 3 9.68 55.92 13.69
N PRO A 4 9.90 54.71 14.27
CA PRO A 4 10.34 53.58 13.47
C PRO A 4 9.08 52.94 12.85
N ARG A 5 8.80 53.11 11.55
CA ARG A 5 9.38 52.38 10.41
C ARG A 5 9.30 50.85 10.55
N TYR A 6 8.28 50.30 9.90
CA TYR A 6 8.25 49.00 9.23
C TYR A 6 8.48 47.74 10.09
N ALA A 7 7.44 47.31 10.82
CA ALA A 7 7.22 45.88 11.02
C ALA A 7 6.59 45.32 9.73
N ARG A 8 7.42 45.15 8.70
CA ARG A 8 7.09 44.31 7.54
C ARG A 8 6.82 42.90 8.10
N LEU A 9 5.54 42.54 8.19
CA LEU A 9 5.09 41.15 8.27
C LEU A 9 5.49 40.47 6.96
N LEU A 10 6.77 40.12 6.84
CA LEU A 10 7.23 39.08 5.94
C LEU A 10 6.83 37.76 6.59
N LEU A 11 5.57 37.36 6.37
CA LEU A 11 5.24 35.95 6.40
C LEU A 11 6.23 35.26 5.45
N PRO A 12 7.07 34.33 5.92
CA PRO A 12 7.99 33.65 5.03
C PRO A 12 7.14 32.91 3.99
N ALA A 13 7.34 33.23 2.72
CA ALA A 13 6.72 32.59 1.56
C ALA A 13 7.19 31.13 1.36
N VAL A 14 7.43 30.40 2.45
CA VAL A 14 7.95 29.04 2.49
C VAL A 14 6.92 28.04 3.03
N LEU A 15 5.76 28.49 3.51
CA LEU A 15 4.71 27.59 4.03
C LEU A 15 3.43 27.56 3.18
N ILE A 16 3.57 27.59 1.85
CA ILE A 16 2.49 27.17 0.94
C ILE A 16 3.08 26.21 -0.09
N VAL A 17 3.52 25.03 0.35
CA VAL A 17 3.79 23.87 -0.52
C VAL A 17 2.98 22.64 -0.09
N ALA A 18 2.00 22.80 0.80
CA ALA A 18 1.27 21.67 1.40
C ALA A 18 -0.22 21.58 1.00
N LEU A 19 -0.61 21.93 -0.24
CA LEU A 19 -2.00 21.75 -0.70
C LEU A 19 -2.16 21.17 -2.11
N SER A 20 -1.10 20.61 -2.69
CA SER A 20 -1.19 19.78 -3.91
C SER A 20 -0.66 18.36 -3.70
N GLY A 21 -0.35 17.99 -2.45
CA GLY A 21 -0.03 16.62 -2.10
C GLY A 21 -1.29 15.78 -2.20
N CYS A 22 -1.36 14.91 -3.21
CA CYS A 22 -2.28 13.78 -3.23
C CYS A 22 -2.33 13.19 -1.82
N ALA A 23 -3.52 13.14 -1.21
CA ALA A 23 -3.70 12.67 0.15
C ALA A 23 -3.48 11.15 0.24
N THR A 24 -2.25 10.69 -0.01
CA THR A 24 -1.76 9.34 0.21
C THR A 24 -2.05 8.95 1.65
N GLY A 25 -2.37 7.68 1.90
CA GLY A 25 -2.72 7.21 3.25
C GLY A 25 -4.07 7.68 3.82
N SER A 26 -4.84 8.49 3.09
CA SER A 26 -6.16 8.90 3.57
C SER A 26 -7.20 7.78 3.44
N PRO A 27 -8.18 7.68 4.37
CA PRO A 27 -9.27 6.71 4.28
C PRO A 27 -10.08 6.82 2.98
N GLU A 28 -10.13 8.01 2.37
CA GLU A 28 -10.84 8.23 1.12
C GLU A 28 -10.13 7.55 -0.06
N VAL A 29 -8.80 7.65 -0.16
CA VAL A 29 -8.02 6.94 -1.18
C VAL A 29 -8.23 5.42 -1.07
N TYR A 30 -8.24 4.89 0.15
CA TYR A 30 -8.57 3.49 0.38
C TYR A 30 -9.98 3.12 -0.09
N ARG A 31 -11.01 3.92 0.25
CA ARG A 31 -12.40 3.65 -0.17
C ARG A 31 -12.55 3.65 -1.68
N VAL A 32 -11.89 4.57 -2.38
CA VAL A 32 -11.88 4.60 -3.85
C VAL A 32 -11.23 3.32 -4.40
N GLY A 33 -10.10 2.89 -3.84
CA GLY A 33 -9.45 1.62 -4.21
C GLY A 33 -10.35 0.40 -4.01
N VAL A 34 -11.04 0.31 -2.88
CA VAL A 34 -11.99 -0.80 -2.60
C VAL A 34 -13.21 -0.77 -3.52
N ARG A 35 -13.71 0.42 -3.87
CA ARG A 35 -14.82 0.56 -4.84
C ARG A 35 -14.42 0.13 -6.24
N ALA A 36 -13.21 0.51 -6.66
CA ALA A 36 -12.64 0.09 -7.94
C ALA A 36 -12.47 -1.45 -7.97
N LEU A 37 -11.98 -2.06 -6.88
CA LEU A 37 -11.92 -3.53 -6.75
C LEU A 37 -13.30 -4.18 -6.95
N ALA A 38 -14.32 -3.68 -6.26
CA ALA A 38 -15.69 -4.21 -6.34
C ALA A 38 -16.31 -4.05 -7.74
N SER A 39 -15.82 -3.09 -8.52
CA SER A 39 -16.27 -2.80 -9.89
C SER A 39 -15.38 -3.46 -10.95
N ALA A 40 -14.42 -4.30 -10.55
CA ALA A 40 -13.41 -4.92 -11.41
C ALA A 40 -12.51 -3.93 -12.19
N GLU A 41 -12.39 -2.68 -11.71
CA GLU A 41 -11.50 -1.66 -12.25
C GLU A 41 -10.08 -1.83 -11.69
N TYR A 42 -9.44 -2.94 -12.05
CA TYR A 42 -8.23 -3.40 -11.35
C TYR A 42 -7.04 -2.44 -11.44
N SER A 43 -6.88 -1.70 -12.54
CA SER A 43 -5.78 -0.74 -12.66
C SER A 43 -5.96 0.44 -11.70
N GLY A 44 -7.18 0.97 -11.62
CA GLY A 44 -7.54 2.01 -10.65
C GLY A 44 -7.43 1.51 -9.21
N ALA A 45 -7.92 0.29 -8.95
CA ALA A 45 -7.77 -0.36 -7.64
C ALA A 45 -6.31 -0.48 -7.21
N ARG A 46 -5.43 -1.00 -8.08
CA ARG A 46 -4.00 -1.17 -7.82
C ARG A 46 -3.33 0.17 -7.52
N HIS A 47 -3.63 1.18 -8.33
CA HIS A 47 -3.09 2.54 -8.13
C HIS A 47 -3.51 3.13 -6.78
N HIS A 48 -4.81 3.09 -6.44
CA HIS A 48 -5.31 3.68 -5.20
C HIS A 48 -4.84 2.92 -3.95
N LEU A 49 -4.78 1.58 -3.99
CA LEU A 49 -4.26 0.80 -2.86
C LEU A 49 -2.77 1.02 -2.65
N GLN A 50 -1.98 1.11 -3.72
CA GLN A 50 -0.56 1.50 -3.61
C GLN A 50 -0.43 2.89 -3.00
N SER A 51 -1.14 3.88 -3.55
CA SER A 51 -1.15 5.26 -3.05
C SER A 51 -1.61 5.37 -1.59
N TYR A 52 -2.52 4.50 -1.17
CA TYR A 52 -2.91 4.39 0.24
C TYR A 52 -1.76 3.90 1.11
N LEU A 53 -1.09 2.82 0.72
CA LEU A 53 0.02 2.24 1.49
C LEU A 53 1.28 3.11 1.49
N ASP A 54 1.48 3.95 0.47
CA ASP A 54 2.58 4.92 0.40
C ASP A 54 2.44 6.07 1.41
N GLY A 55 1.24 6.30 1.97
CA GLY A 55 1.01 7.36 2.95
C GLY A 55 1.48 7.06 4.38
N GLU A 56 2.30 6.03 4.56
CA GLU A 56 2.96 5.60 5.81
C GLU A 56 2.05 5.48 7.05
N THR A 57 0.73 5.43 6.85
CA THR A 57 -0.24 5.34 7.95
C THR A 57 -0.58 3.88 8.20
N GLU A 58 -0.20 3.37 9.37
CA GLU A 58 -0.57 2.02 9.77
C GLU A 58 -1.97 2.01 10.38
N SER A 59 -2.93 1.45 9.66
CA SER A 59 -4.34 1.37 10.06
C SER A 59 -4.85 -0.07 10.02
N TYR A 60 -6.10 -0.25 10.45
CA TYR A 60 -6.83 -1.50 10.25
C TYR A 60 -6.98 -1.82 8.75
N GLU A 61 -7.24 -0.80 7.94
CA GLU A 61 -7.41 -0.90 6.50
C GLU A 61 -6.10 -1.25 5.78
N SER A 62 -4.94 -0.86 6.32
CA SER A 62 -3.62 -1.14 5.72
C SER A 62 -3.37 -2.64 5.56
N SER A 63 -3.83 -3.46 6.50
CA SER A 63 -3.73 -4.92 6.40
C SER A 63 -4.52 -5.48 5.22
N ARG A 64 -5.76 -5.02 5.04
CA ARG A 64 -6.58 -5.40 3.88
C ARG A 64 -5.97 -4.88 2.58
N ALA A 65 -5.53 -3.63 2.57
CA ALA A 65 -4.93 -3.00 1.40
C ALA A 65 -3.67 -3.74 0.94
N ARG A 66 -2.80 -4.16 1.87
CA ARG A 66 -1.62 -4.99 1.55
C ARG A 66 -2.01 -6.32 0.93
N TYR A 67 -2.96 -7.02 1.54
CA TYR A 67 -3.43 -8.30 1.02
C TYR A 67 -4.02 -8.17 -0.39
N GLU A 68 -4.93 -7.22 -0.59
CA GLU A 68 -5.60 -7.04 -1.89
C GLU A 68 -4.61 -6.58 -2.97
N LEU A 69 -3.69 -5.66 -2.64
CA LEU A 69 -2.66 -5.22 -3.56
C LEU A 69 -1.73 -6.38 -3.95
N ALA A 70 -1.26 -7.16 -2.98
CA ALA A 70 -0.44 -8.35 -3.23
C ALA A 70 -1.18 -9.35 -4.13
N ARG A 71 -2.47 -9.56 -3.92
CA ARG A 71 -3.30 -10.44 -4.77
C ARG A 71 -3.42 -9.91 -6.20
N LEU A 72 -3.61 -8.61 -6.40
CA LEU A 72 -3.62 -8.00 -7.73
C LEU A 72 -2.25 -8.15 -8.43
N MET A 73 -1.16 -7.95 -7.70
CA MET A 73 0.21 -8.11 -8.18
C MET A 73 0.51 -9.56 -8.57
N TYR A 74 0.15 -10.53 -7.74
CA TYR A 74 0.34 -11.95 -8.03
C TYR A 74 -0.42 -12.39 -9.30
N LEU A 75 -1.67 -11.96 -9.44
CA LEU A 75 -2.54 -12.36 -10.55
C LEU A 75 -2.31 -11.55 -11.84
N GLY A 76 -1.49 -10.50 -11.81
CA GLY A 76 -1.33 -9.59 -12.95
C GLY A 76 -2.61 -8.83 -13.30
N LEU A 77 -3.41 -8.48 -12.30
CA LEU A 77 -4.63 -7.70 -12.48
C LEU A 77 -4.33 -6.21 -12.36
N GLY A 78 -4.76 -5.43 -13.36
CA GLY A 78 -4.55 -3.98 -13.39
C GLY A 78 -3.13 -3.53 -13.71
N GLY A 79 -2.26 -4.47 -14.14
CA GLY A 79 -0.86 -4.26 -14.49
C GLY A 79 -0.14 -5.61 -14.65
N PRO A 80 1.14 -5.64 -15.02
CA PRO A 80 1.90 -6.88 -15.09
C PRO A 80 1.93 -7.60 -13.73
N ALA A 81 2.06 -8.92 -13.78
CA ALA A 81 2.27 -9.72 -12.59
C ALA A 81 3.63 -9.38 -11.97
N ASP A 82 3.68 -9.30 -10.65
CA ASP A 82 4.88 -9.04 -9.87
C ASP A 82 4.82 -9.87 -8.58
N GLU A 83 5.27 -11.12 -8.71
CA GLU A 83 5.22 -12.09 -7.62
C GLU A 83 6.14 -11.72 -6.46
N GLN A 84 7.27 -11.07 -6.76
CA GLN A 84 8.24 -10.64 -5.75
C GLN A 84 7.65 -9.50 -4.90
N ALA A 85 7.12 -8.46 -5.55
CA ALA A 85 6.47 -7.37 -4.81
C ALA A 85 5.23 -7.85 -4.04
N ALA A 86 4.47 -8.82 -4.60
CA ALA A 86 3.38 -9.45 -3.89
C ALA A 86 3.87 -10.18 -2.62
N ALA A 87 4.94 -10.97 -2.73
CA ALA A 87 5.52 -11.69 -1.59
C ALA A 87 5.98 -10.72 -0.50
N GLU A 88 6.69 -9.65 -0.86
CA GLU A 88 7.19 -8.65 0.09
C GLU A 88 6.06 -7.96 0.88
N LEU A 89 4.94 -7.63 0.22
CA LEU A 89 3.77 -7.06 0.90
C LEU A 89 3.17 -8.04 1.93
N LEU A 90 3.12 -9.32 1.60
CA LEU A 90 2.57 -10.35 2.48
C LEU A 90 3.52 -10.66 3.64
N GLU A 91 4.84 -10.70 3.40
CA GLU A 91 5.83 -10.86 4.47
C GLU A 91 5.76 -9.72 5.47
N ARG A 92 5.62 -8.47 5.00
CA ARG A 92 5.38 -7.31 5.87
C ARG A 92 4.09 -7.46 6.69
N GLU A 93 3.04 -8.02 6.09
CA GLU A 93 1.79 -8.27 6.81
C GLU A 93 1.96 -9.32 7.91
N LEU A 94 2.73 -10.39 7.66
CA LEU A 94 3.01 -11.44 8.64
C LEU A 94 3.96 -11.02 9.77
N GLN A 95 4.65 -9.88 9.64
CA GLN A 95 5.45 -9.29 10.72
C GLN A 95 4.59 -8.54 11.75
N LYS A 96 3.32 -8.25 11.43
CA LYS A 96 2.43 -7.55 12.35
C LYS A 96 1.86 -8.48 13.42
N PRO A 97 1.91 -8.09 14.70
CA PRO A 97 1.18 -8.82 15.73
C PRO A 97 -0.33 -8.66 15.52
N PHE A 98 -1.08 -9.76 15.66
CA PHE A 98 -2.55 -9.79 15.56
C PHE A 98 -3.11 -9.30 14.22
N SER A 99 -2.43 -9.58 13.10
CA SER A 99 -2.98 -9.27 11.78
C SER A 99 -4.29 -10.03 11.54
N VAL A 100 -5.33 -9.30 11.14
CA VAL A 100 -6.63 -9.90 10.75
C VAL A 100 -6.52 -10.67 9.44
N TYR A 101 -5.49 -10.39 8.63
CA TYR A 101 -5.23 -11.04 7.33
C TYR A 101 -4.09 -12.07 7.43
N GLU A 102 -3.64 -12.42 8.63
CA GLU A 102 -2.50 -13.33 8.82
C GLU A 102 -2.70 -14.67 8.10
N ARG A 103 -3.91 -15.24 8.20
CA ARG A 103 -4.22 -16.54 7.57
C ARG A 103 -4.26 -16.44 6.05
N GLU A 104 -4.92 -15.42 5.52
CA GLU A 104 -5.04 -15.16 4.09
C GLU A 104 -3.68 -14.83 3.47
N ALA A 105 -2.86 -14.06 4.18
CA ALA A 105 -1.51 -13.70 3.76
C ALA A 105 -0.58 -14.91 3.76
N ARG A 106 -0.62 -15.76 4.80
CA ARG A 106 0.14 -17.02 4.81
C ARG A 106 -0.24 -17.91 3.64
N HIS A 107 -1.53 -18.09 3.39
CA HIS A 107 -2.00 -18.94 2.30
C HIS A 107 -1.53 -18.42 0.93
N LEU A 108 -1.70 -17.12 0.66
CA LEU A 108 -1.28 -16.54 -0.62
C LEU A 108 0.24 -16.56 -0.79
N LEU A 109 1.00 -16.27 0.28
CA LEU A 109 2.46 -16.35 0.26
C LEU A 109 2.95 -17.78 0.04
N ALA A 110 2.30 -18.77 0.67
CA ALA A 110 2.58 -20.18 0.42
C ALA A 110 2.30 -20.57 -1.03
N GLU A 111 1.26 -20.00 -1.65
CA GLU A 111 0.95 -20.22 -3.06
C GLU A 111 2.00 -19.59 -3.99
N ILE A 112 2.42 -18.35 -3.72
CA ILE A 112 3.52 -17.68 -4.44
C ILE A 112 4.78 -18.54 -4.35
N TYR A 113 5.17 -18.97 -3.15
CA TYR A 113 6.37 -19.80 -2.98
C TYR A 113 6.27 -21.19 -3.61
N ARG A 114 5.08 -21.74 -3.74
CA ARG A 114 4.88 -23.04 -4.39
C ARG A 114 4.87 -22.95 -5.91
N ARG A 115 4.26 -21.91 -6.48
CA ARG A 115 3.90 -21.80 -7.90
C ARG A 115 4.65 -20.70 -8.65
N GLY A 116 5.37 -19.84 -7.95
CA GLY A 116 6.06 -18.71 -8.53
C GLY A 116 7.10 -19.12 -9.55
N GLN A 117 7.52 -18.14 -10.35
CA GLN A 117 8.64 -18.29 -11.27
C GLN A 117 9.94 -18.55 -10.50
N ALA A 118 11.00 -18.94 -11.21
CA ALA A 118 12.22 -19.52 -10.62
C ALA A 118 12.78 -18.76 -9.41
N GLU A 119 12.71 -17.42 -9.39
CA GLU A 119 13.20 -16.58 -8.30
C GLU A 119 12.32 -16.59 -7.05
N ASN A 120 11.01 -16.78 -7.22
CA ASN A 120 10.03 -16.81 -6.12
C ASN A 120 9.69 -18.23 -5.67
N ARG A 121 10.12 -19.28 -6.39
CA ARG A 121 9.77 -20.65 -6.05
C ARG A 121 10.62 -21.19 -4.89
N ASP A 122 10.01 -21.37 -3.73
CA ASP A 122 10.61 -22.00 -2.55
C ASP A 122 9.59 -22.94 -1.87
N VAL A 123 9.65 -24.23 -2.22
CA VAL A 123 8.74 -25.24 -1.67
C VAL A 123 8.92 -25.41 -0.16
N SER A 124 10.14 -25.25 0.36
CA SER A 124 10.42 -25.40 1.79
C SER A 124 9.75 -24.28 2.58
N ARG A 125 9.86 -23.03 2.12
CA ARG A 125 9.14 -21.90 2.72
C ARG A 125 7.63 -22.06 2.61
N SER A 126 7.13 -22.54 1.47
CA SER A 126 5.69 -22.80 1.29
C SER A 126 5.15 -23.76 2.35
N LEU A 127 5.85 -24.85 2.65
CA LEU A 127 5.43 -25.85 3.64
C LEU A 127 5.36 -25.31 5.07
N VAL A 128 6.18 -24.31 5.42
CA VAL A 128 6.16 -23.68 6.75
C VAL A 128 4.95 -22.74 6.93
N LEU A 129 4.37 -22.28 5.82
CA LEU A 129 3.26 -21.32 5.81
C LEU A 129 1.87 -21.97 5.75
N LEU A 130 1.79 -23.29 5.50
CA LEU A 130 0.55 -24.08 5.41
C LEU A 130 0.20 -24.73 6.75
#